data_AF-A0A522DXM9-F1
#
_entry.id   AF-A0A522DXM9-F1
#
_cell.length_a   1.000
_cell.length_b   1.000
_cell.length_c   1.000
_cell.angle_alpha   90.00
_cell.angle_beta   90.00
_cell.angle_gamma   90.00
#
_symmetry.space_group_name_H-M   'P 1'
#
loop_
_entity.id
_entity.type
_entity.pdbx_description
1 polymer ?
#
loop_
_entity_poly.entity_id
_entity_poly.type
_entity_poly.pdbx_seq_one_letter_code
_entity_poly.pdbx_strand_id
1 'polypeptide(L)'
;MLYYKWAKRIAVVIVLGIFIPGLQSSAQQSPGNLYQQTSEMADMMIQYDADKGSIMRFYSTHGSQGEWWTRRQLSDYNTPERRQHLLELINNYQKQMQLVDFSKMNINGKVDYLLFKRDLDDEEYKLQQEDKIYQQVTQYLPFSDRIYALEKPRRRGIAANGEEVAKELNSVCKEIIKAIDKLKAGDSIEKKQTNMVVAAVKGLQ
;
A
#
# COMPACT_ATOMS: atom_id res chain seq x y z
N MET A 1 -20.71 -51.96 -61.35
CA MET A 1 -20.43 -50.54 -61.65
C MET A 1 -21.49 -49.58 -61.06
N LEU A 2 -22.00 -49.82 -59.84
CA LEU A 2 -23.02 -48.97 -59.21
C LEU A 2 -22.64 -48.41 -57.82
N TYR A 3 -21.60 -48.93 -57.17
CA TYR A 3 -21.20 -48.49 -55.83
C TYR A 3 -20.41 -47.17 -55.83
N TYR A 4 -19.76 -46.82 -56.94
CA TYR A 4 -18.87 -45.65 -57.04
C TYR A 4 -19.61 -44.31 -57.26
N LYS A 5 -20.89 -44.36 -57.70
CA LYS A 5 -21.68 -43.13 -57.95
C LYS A 5 -22.33 -42.56 -56.69
N TRP A 6 -22.63 -43.38 -55.68
CA TRP A 6 -23.22 -42.94 -54.41
C TRP A 6 -22.19 -42.33 -53.46
N ALA A 7 -20.97 -42.87 -53.43
CA ALA A 7 -19.87 -42.31 -52.63
C ALA A 7 -19.49 -40.88 -53.08
N LYS A 8 -19.53 -40.59 -54.38
CA LYS A 8 -19.27 -39.23 -54.90
C LYS A 8 -20.39 -38.23 -54.56
N ARG A 9 -21.65 -38.65 -54.44
CA ARG A 9 -22.75 -37.76 -54.07
C ARG A 9 -22.77 -37.43 -52.58
N ILE A 10 -22.38 -38.39 -51.73
CA ILE A 10 -22.22 -38.16 -50.28
C ILE A 10 -20.98 -37.30 -49.99
N ALA A 11 -19.89 -37.52 -50.72
CA ALA A 11 -18.69 -36.69 -50.61
C ALA A 11 -18.93 -35.22 -50.99
N VAL A 12 -19.79 -34.93 -51.98
CA VAL A 12 -20.12 -33.54 -52.38
C VAL A 12 -20.97 -32.82 -51.33
N VAL A 13 -21.85 -33.54 -50.61
CA VAL A 13 -22.65 -32.93 -49.52
C VAL A 13 -21.79 -32.67 -48.28
N ILE A 14 -20.80 -33.52 -47.99
CA ILE A 14 -19.87 -33.32 -46.86
C ILE A 14 -18.86 -32.18 -47.15
N VAL A 15 -18.48 -31.97 -48.41
CA VAL A 15 -17.57 -30.86 -48.79
C VAL A 15 -18.28 -29.49 -48.78
N LEU A 16 -19.60 -29.43 -48.92
CA LEU A 16 -20.39 -28.19 -48.80
C LEU A 16 -20.70 -27.78 -47.35
N GLY A 17 -20.50 -28.66 -46.36
CA GLY A 17 -20.72 -28.38 -44.94
C GLY A 17 -19.53 -27.79 -44.19
N ILE A 18 -18.35 -27.67 -44.83
CA ILE A 18 -17.10 -27.23 -44.16
C ILE A 18 -16.70 -25.79 -44.52
N PHE A 19 -17.45 -25.12 -45.41
CA PHE A 19 -17.30 -23.68 -45.63
C PHE A 19 -18.23 -22.87 -44.72
N ILE A 20 -18.03 -22.98 -43.40
CA ILE A 20 -18.39 -21.89 -42.49
C ILE A 20 -17.17 -20.98 -42.53
N PRO A 21 -17.19 -19.82 -43.22
CA PRO A 21 -16.11 -18.86 -43.05
C PRO A 21 -16.08 -18.55 -41.56
N GLY A 22 -14.94 -18.81 -40.92
CA GLY A 22 -14.77 -18.53 -39.51
C GLY A 22 -15.25 -17.11 -39.26
N LEU A 23 -16.35 -16.99 -38.51
CA LEU A 23 -16.72 -15.74 -37.89
C LEU A 23 -15.54 -15.41 -36.99
N GLN A 24 -14.59 -14.65 -37.53
CA GLN A 24 -13.69 -13.88 -36.73
C GLN A 24 -14.59 -12.89 -35.99
N SER A 25 -15.02 -13.30 -34.80
CA SER A 25 -15.54 -12.38 -33.81
C SER A 25 -14.40 -11.44 -33.48
N SER A 26 -14.27 -10.38 -34.26
CA SER A 26 -13.55 -9.19 -33.84
C SER A 26 -14.34 -8.64 -32.66
N ALA A 27 -13.93 -9.02 -31.45
CA ALA A 27 -14.32 -8.26 -30.28
C ALA A 27 -13.95 -6.81 -30.60
N GLN A 28 -14.93 -5.91 -30.50
CA GLN A 28 -14.79 -4.51 -30.84
C GLN A 28 -13.77 -3.89 -29.86
N GLN A 29 -12.49 -3.93 -30.24
CA GLN A 29 -11.40 -3.26 -29.54
C GLN A 29 -11.47 -1.77 -29.86
N SER A 30 -12.47 -1.10 -29.32
CA SER A 30 -12.34 0.33 -29.06
C SER A 30 -12.91 0.60 -27.68
N PRO A 31 -12.08 0.57 -26.64
CA PRO A 31 -12.48 1.09 -25.33
C PRO A 31 -12.68 2.61 -25.36
N GLY A 32 -12.50 3.27 -26.51
CA GLY A 32 -12.58 4.72 -26.68
C GLY A 32 -13.89 5.35 -26.23
N ASN A 33 -15.00 4.60 -26.17
CA ASN A 33 -16.27 5.08 -25.59
C ASN A 33 -16.44 4.74 -24.10
N LEU A 34 -15.80 3.69 -23.58
CA LEU A 34 -15.88 3.33 -22.16
C LEU A 34 -15.17 4.39 -21.29
N TYR A 35 -14.06 4.93 -21.81
CA TYR A 35 -13.30 5.99 -21.17
C TYR A 35 -13.87 7.41 -21.39
N GLN A 36 -15.00 7.56 -22.09
CA GLN A 36 -15.72 8.85 -22.07
C GLN A 36 -16.48 9.04 -20.75
N GLN A 37 -16.89 7.94 -20.12
CA GLN A 37 -17.61 7.94 -18.84
C GLN A 37 -16.68 7.76 -17.64
N THR A 38 -15.48 7.20 -17.86
CA THR A 38 -14.49 6.89 -16.82
C THR A 38 -13.08 7.19 -17.32
N SER A 39 -12.10 7.37 -16.44
CA SER A 39 -10.72 7.67 -16.84
C SER A 39 -9.89 6.41 -17.07
N GLU A 40 -8.93 6.45 -18.00
CA GLU A 40 -7.93 5.39 -18.18
C GLU A 40 -7.14 5.11 -16.89
N MET A 41 -7.02 6.11 -16.01
CA MET A 41 -6.34 6.01 -14.72
C MET A 41 -7.22 5.48 -13.58
N ALA A 42 -8.53 5.38 -13.77
CA ALA A 42 -9.47 5.12 -12.69
C ALA A 42 -9.20 3.80 -11.95
N ASP A 43 -8.93 2.72 -12.68
CA ASP A 43 -8.63 1.41 -12.07
C ASP A 43 -7.36 1.45 -11.21
N MET A 44 -6.29 2.07 -11.71
CA MET A 44 -5.03 2.22 -10.97
C MET A 44 -5.22 3.04 -9.68
N MET A 45 -6.00 4.11 -9.74
CA MET A 45 -6.28 4.94 -8.56
C MET A 45 -7.11 4.17 -7.52
N ILE A 46 -8.12 3.41 -7.94
CA ILE A 46 -8.94 2.58 -7.06
C ILE A 46 -8.09 1.51 -6.38
N GLN A 47 -7.21 0.84 -7.13
CA GLN A 47 -6.29 -0.17 -6.58
C GLN A 47 -5.31 0.45 -5.59
N TYR A 48 -4.74 1.62 -5.91
CA TYR A 48 -3.87 2.35 -5.00
C TYR A 48 -4.56 2.64 -3.67
N ASP A 49 -5.79 3.17 -3.70
CA ASP A 49 -6.56 3.47 -2.49
C ASP A 49 -6.89 2.21 -1.68
N ALA A 50 -7.19 1.10 -2.35
CA ALA A 50 -7.46 -0.18 -1.70
C ALA A 50 -6.19 -0.75 -1.01
N ASP A 51 -5.05 -0.71 -1.70
CA ASP A 51 -3.75 -1.17 -1.20
C ASP A 51 -3.27 -0.31 -0.04
N LYS A 52 -3.30 1.02 -0.23
CA LYS A 52 -3.00 1.99 0.82
C LYS A 52 -3.89 1.75 2.03
N GLY A 53 -5.20 1.60 1.83
CA GLY A 53 -6.15 1.28 2.91
C GLY A 53 -5.79 -0.01 3.66
N SER A 54 -5.27 -1.01 2.97
CA SER A 54 -4.83 -2.27 3.57
C SER A 54 -3.58 -2.09 4.44
N ILE A 55 -2.58 -1.34 3.96
CA ILE A 55 -1.40 -0.97 4.75
C ILE A 55 -1.81 -0.15 5.98
N MET A 56 -2.67 0.85 5.79
CA MET A 56 -3.14 1.73 6.87
C MET A 56 -3.83 0.96 7.99
N ARG A 57 -4.62 -0.07 7.67
CA ARG A 57 -5.31 -0.92 8.64
C ARG A 57 -4.40 -1.98 9.27
N PHE A 58 -3.52 -2.60 8.48
CA PHE A 58 -2.68 -3.69 8.98
C PHE A 58 -1.58 -3.17 9.92
N TYR A 59 -1.01 -2.00 9.60
CA TYR A 59 0.04 -1.37 10.40
C TYR A 59 -0.49 -0.23 11.28
N SER A 60 -1.80 -0.19 11.55
CA SER A 60 -2.34 0.72 12.56
C SER A 60 -1.95 0.21 13.95
N THR A 61 -1.17 1.00 14.68
CA THR A 61 -1.02 0.85 16.13
C THR A 61 -2.29 1.34 16.80
N HIS A 62 -2.72 0.80 17.95
CA HIS A 62 -3.87 1.41 18.62
C HIS A 62 -3.48 2.81 19.06
N GLY A 63 -3.96 3.84 18.33
CA GLY A 63 -3.94 5.21 18.82
C GLY A 63 -4.62 5.17 20.18
N SER A 64 -3.83 5.50 21.21
CA SER A 64 -4.23 5.64 22.61
C SER A 64 -5.73 5.93 22.74
N GLN A 65 -6.36 5.28 23.71
CA GLN A 65 -7.69 5.55 24.27
C GLN A 65 -7.82 7.02 24.69
N GLY A 66 -7.74 7.94 23.73
CA GLY A 66 -8.10 9.32 23.88
C GLY A 66 -9.60 9.38 23.98
N GLU A 67 -10.05 10.20 24.91
CA GLU A 67 -11.28 10.96 24.86
C GLU A 67 -12.06 10.81 23.53
N TRP A 68 -13.30 10.33 23.59
CA TRP A 68 -14.12 9.94 22.42
C TRP A 68 -14.18 10.96 21.26
N TRP A 69 -13.85 12.24 21.52
CA TRP A 69 -13.77 13.33 20.54
C TRP A 69 -12.42 13.46 19.82
N THR A 70 -11.34 12.83 20.32
CA THR A 70 -10.00 12.82 19.70
C THR A 70 -9.78 11.63 18.75
N ARG A 71 -10.73 10.69 18.67
CA ARG A 71 -10.71 9.49 17.80
C ARG A 71 -10.51 9.74 16.29
N ARG A 72 -10.47 11.00 15.86
CA ARG A 72 -10.39 11.41 14.45
C ARG A 72 -9.03 12.01 14.07
N GLN A 73 -7.98 11.86 14.87
CA GLN A 73 -6.65 12.28 14.43
C GLN A 73 -5.92 11.13 13.73
N LEU A 74 -5.99 11.14 12.40
CA LEU A 74 -5.38 10.15 11.50
C LEU A 74 -3.84 10.09 11.60
N SER A 75 -3.20 11.07 12.28
CA SER A 75 -1.75 11.15 12.45
C SER A 75 -1.19 10.37 13.65
N ASP A 76 -2.03 9.70 14.45
CA ASP A 76 -1.57 8.97 15.66
C ASP A 76 -0.95 7.59 15.37
N TYR A 77 -0.80 7.24 14.10
CA TYR A 77 -0.42 5.92 13.62
C TYR A 77 0.92 5.98 12.85
N ASN A 78 2.00 6.39 13.52
CA ASN A 78 3.29 6.60 12.87
C ASN A 78 4.33 5.53 13.26
N THR A 79 4.21 4.33 12.69
CA THR A 79 5.26 3.31 12.81
C THR A 79 6.26 3.38 11.65
N PRO A 80 7.55 3.09 11.90
CA PRO A 80 8.56 3.06 10.84
C PRO A 80 8.24 2.05 9.73
N GLU A 81 7.77 0.86 10.11
CA GLU A 81 7.40 -0.20 9.16
C GLU A 81 6.25 0.23 8.24
N ARG A 82 5.23 0.90 8.77
CA ARG A 82 4.14 1.47 7.94
C ARG A 82 4.68 2.49 6.94
N ARG A 83 5.52 3.43 7.41
CA ARG A 83 6.09 4.48 6.57
C ARG A 83 6.89 3.88 5.42
N GLN A 84 7.72 2.88 5.70
CA GLN A 84 8.48 2.15 4.70
C GLN A 84 7.56 1.49 3.67
N HIS A 85 6.52 0.78 4.09
CA HIS A 85 5.60 0.12 3.17
C HIS A 85 4.78 1.10 2.33
N LEU A 86 4.42 2.27 2.86
CA LEU A 86 3.78 3.32 2.08
C LEU A 86 4.73 3.91 1.02
N LEU A 87 6.00 4.13 1.36
CA LEU A 87 7.01 4.57 0.39
C LEU A 87 7.23 3.52 -0.72
N GLU A 88 7.31 2.24 -0.36
CA GLU A 88 7.40 1.13 -1.32
C GLU A 88 6.16 1.08 -2.23
N LEU A 89 4.96 1.24 -1.67
CA LEU A 89 3.70 1.29 -2.43
C LEU A 89 3.73 2.44 -3.46
N ILE A 90 4.02 3.66 -3.01
CA ILE A 90 4.06 4.84 -3.89
C ILE A 90 5.08 4.64 -5.01
N ASN A 91 6.28 4.15 -4.68
CA ASN A 91 7.32 3.89 -5.68
C ASN A 91 6.88 2.84 -6.73
N ASN A 92 6.17 1.80 -6.30
CA ASN A 92 5.64 0.78 -7.21
C ASN A 92 4.59 1.38 -8.16
N TYR A 93 3.67 2.20 -7.65
CA TYR A 93 2.65 2.85 -8.48
C TYR A 93 3.25 3.91 -9.41
N GLN A 94 4.21 4.71 -8.96
CA GLN A 94 4.95 5.63 -9.84
C GLN A 94 5.63 4.89 -11.01
N LYS A 95 6.21 3.70 -10.76
CA LYS A 95 6.78 2.85 -11.82
C LYS A 95 5.71 2.34 -12.78
N GLN A 96 4.57 1.89 -12.27
CA GLN A 96 3.46 1.44 -13.12
C GLN A 96 2.91 2.58 -13.99
N MET A 97 2.80 3.79 -13.45
CA MET A 97 2.38 4.98 -14.19
C MET A 97 3.30 5.28 -15.38
N GLN A 98 4.61 5.08 -15.23
CA GLN A 98 5.58 5.29 -16.31
C GLN A 98 5.40 4.32 -17.49
N LEU A 99 4.74 3.17 -17.28
CA LEU A 99 4.46 2.18 -18.33
C LEU A 99 3.20 2.53 -19.14
N VAL A 100 2.37 3.47 -18.65
CA VAL A 100 1.13 3.84 -19.33
C VAL A 100 1.41 4.85 -20.45
N ASP A 101 0.81 4.65 -21.62
CA ASP A 101 1.00 5.54 -22.78
C ASP A 101 0.18 6.83 -22.61
N PHE A 102 0.76 7.81 -21.92
CA PHE A 102 0.15 9.13 -21.69
C PHE A 102 -0.29 9.82 -22.98
N SER A 103 0.43 9.63 -24.09
CA SER A 103 0.13 10.31 -25.35
C SER A 103 -1.22 9.88 -25.94
N LYS A 104 -1.55 8.59 -25.79
CA LYS A 104 -2.77 7.96 -26.31
C LYS A 104 -4.01 8.15 -25.44
N MET A 105 -3.84 8.63 -24.20
CA MET A 105 -4.97 8.91 -23.31
C MET A 105 -5.84 10.06 -23.82
N ASN A 106 -7.12 9.99 -23.48
CA ASN A 106 -8.04 11.12 -23.64
C ASN A 106 -7.70 12.27 -22.66
N ILE A 107 -8.40 13.41 -22.78
CA ILE A 107 -8.12 14.60 -21.96
C ILE A 107 -8.37 14.32 -20.47
N ASN A 108 -9.43 13.59 -20.12
CA ASN A 108 -9.74 13.25 -18.74
C ASN A 108 -8.66 12.34 -18.13
N GLY A 109 -8.24 11.29 -18.84
CA GLY A 109 -7.14 10.42 -18.44
C GLY A 109 -5.83 11.15 -18.23
N LYS A 110 -5.52 12.13 -19.10
CA LYS A 110 -4.34 12.99 -18.94
C LYS A 110 -4.41 13.86 -17.69
N VAL A 111 -5.57 14.45 -17.40
CA VAL A 111 -5.77 15.25 -16.19
C VAL A 111 -5.60 14.40 -14.95
N ASP A 112 -6.26 13.23 -14.90
CA ASP A 112 -6.17 12.33 -13.74
C ASP A 112 -4.76 11.79 -13.55
N TYR A 113 -4.05 11.46 -14.62
CA TYR A 113 -2.64 11.06 -14.55
C TYR A 113 -1.79 12.14 -13.87
N LEU A 114 -1.95 13.41 -14.27
CA LEU A 114 -1.19 14.52 -13.71
C LEU A 114 -1.53 14.79 -12.25
N LEU A 115 -2.82 14.75 -11.90
CA LEU A 115 -3.29 14.94 -10.52
C LEU A 115 -2.83 13.81 -9.62
N PHE A 116 -2.98 12.56 -10.06
CA PHE A 116 -2.56 11.39 -9.31
C PHE A 116 -1.05 11.39 -9.11
N LYS A 117 -0.27 11.72 -10.15
CA LYS A 117 1.20 11.86 -10.02
C LYS A 117 1.57 12.90 -8.97
N ARG A 118 0.96 14.10 -9.03
CA ARG A 118 1.20 15.16 -8.06
C ARG A 118 0.92 14.68 -6.63
N ASP A 119 -0.18 13.97 -6.44
CA ASP A 119 -0.60 13.50 -5.12
C ASP A 119 0.35 12.44 -4.57
N LEU A 120 0.83 11.52 -5.42
CA LEU A 120 1.87 10.55 -5.06
C LEU A 120 3.18 11.23 -4.69
N ASP A 121 3.63 12.21 -5.49
CA ASP A 121 4.89 12.94 -5.25
C ASP A 121 4.83 13.75 -3.93
N ASP A 122 3.69 14.37 -3.63
CA ASP A 122 3.46 15.10 -2.37
C ASP A 122 3.39 14.17 -1.15
N GLU A 123 2.71 13.02 -1.29
CA GLU A 123 2.65 12.01 -0.24
C GLU A 123 4.04 11.40 0.05
N GLU A 124 4.79 11.07 -0.99
CA GLU A 124 6.17 10.59 -0.88
C GLU A 124 7.04 11.60 -0.14
N TYR A 125 6.97 12.88 -0.54
CA TYR A 125 7.72 13.95 0.11
C TYR A 125 7.38 14.07 1.59
N LYS A 126 6.09 14.03 1.97
CA LYS A 126 5.65 14.07 3.37
C LYS A 126 6.22 12.90 4.17
N LEU A 127 6.11 11.68 3.65
CA LEU A 127 6.64 10.48 4.30
C LEU A 127 8.16 10.57 4.47
N GLN A 128 8.90 11.04 3.47
CA GLN A 128 10.35 11.24 3.58
C GLN A 128 10.72 12.30 4.62
N GLN A 129 9.94 13.39 4.73
CA GLN A 129 10.17 14.41 5.75
C GLN A 129 9.89 13.87 7.15
N GLU A 130 8.81 13.10 7.32
CA GLU A 130 8.53 12.38 8.57
C GLU A 130 9.65 11.42 8.93
N ASP A 131 10.20 10.69 7.95
CA ASP A 131 11.32 9.77 8.17
C ASP A 131 12.58 10.49 8.65
N LYS A 132 12.94 11.59 8.00
CA LYS A 132 14.08 12.43 8.41
C LYS A 132 13.94 12.90 9.85
N ILE A 133 12.76 13.36 10.25
CA ILE A 133 12.51 13.80 11.63
C ILE A 133 12.57 12.61 12.59
N TYR A 134 12.00 11.46 12.20
CA TYR A 134 12.04 10.24 13.00
C TYR A 134 13.48 9.77 13.27
N GLN A 135 14.35 9.81 12.26
CA GLN A 135 15.77 9.46 12.38
C GLN A 135 16.53 10.38 13.35
N GLN A 136 16.16 11.66 13.43
CA GLN A 136 16.78 12.60 14.39
C GLN A 136 16.42 12.28 15.85
N VAL A 137 15.24 11.69 16.06
CA VAL A 137 14.71 11.45 17.41
C VAL A 137 14.85 10.01 17.89
N THR A 138 15.34 9.10 17.05
CA THR A 138 15.50 7.67 17.39
C THR A 138 16.41 7.46 18.60
N GLN A 139 17.36 8.37 18.82
CA GLN A 139 18.24 8.40 19.99
C GLN A 139 17.48 8.49 21.34
N TYR A 140 16.25 9.01 21.34
CA TYR A 140 15.41 9.11 22.53
C TYR A 140 14.58 7.84 22.77
N LEU A 141 14.58 6.91 21.81
CA LEU A 141 13.78 5.69 21.80
C LEU A 141 14.64 4.43 21.62
N PRO A 142 15.70 4.20 22.41
CA PRO A 142 16.62 3.07 22.21
C PRO A 142 15.93 1.69 22.35
N PHE A 143 14.76 1.66 22.99
CA PHE A 143 13.96 0.45 23.23
C PHE A 143 12.95 0.15 22.11
N SER A 144 12.71 1.05 21.14
CA SER A 144 11.61 0.91 20.18
C SER A 144 11.71 -0.36 19.33
N ASP A 145 12.90 -0.67 18.85
CA ASP A 145 13.11 -1.81 17.93
C ASP A 145 12.82 -3.15 18.61
N ARG A 146 13.12 -3.24 19.92
CA ARG A 146 12.83 -4.41 20.74
C ARG A 146 11.32 -4.62 20.90
N ILE A 147 10.56 -3.53 21.08
CA ILE A 147 9.09 -3.60 21.16
C ILE A 147 8.50 -4.00 19.79
N TYR A 148 8.97 -3.39 18.69
CA TYR A 148 8.51 -3.75 17.35
C TYR A 148 8.81 -5.22 16.99
N ALA A 149 9.95 -5.75 17.44
CA ALA A 149 10.29 -7.16 17.25
C ALA A 149 9.30 -8.12 17.95
N LEU A 150 8.75 -7.72 19.11
CA LEU A 150 7.70 -8.48 19.80
C LEU A 150 6.34 -8.35 19.10
N GLU A 151 6.04 -7.21 18.50
CA GLU A 151 4.75 -6.93 17.85
C GLU A 151 4.60 -7.65 16.50
N LYS A 152 5.66 -7.65 15.67
CA LYS A 152 5.66 -8.19 14.31
C LYS A 152 5.12 -9.62 14.18
N PRO A 153 5.56 -10.62 14.98
CA PRO A 153 4.99 -11.97 14.92
C PRO A 153 3.53 -12.02 15.38
N ARG A 154 3.14 -11.20 16.36
CA ARG A 154 1.77 -11.15 16.90
C ARG A 154 0.78 -10.64 15.87
N ARG A 155 1.15 -9.63 15.06
CA ARG A 155 0.31 -9.15 13.93
C ARG A 155 -0.04 -10.25 12.93
N ARG A 156 0.78 -11.31 12.85
CA ARG A 156 0.59 -12.46 11.97
C ARG A 156 -0.01 -13.68 12.67
N GLY A 157 -0.45 -13.53 13.93
CA GLY A 157 -1.05 -14.61 14.71
C GLY A 157 -0.06 -15.69 15.18
N ILE A 158 1.24 -15.40 15.18
CA ILE A 158 2.25 -16.34 15.69
C ILE A 158 2.19 -16.34 17.22
N ALA A 159 2.07 -17.54 17.80
CA ALA A 159 2.08 -17.71 19.25
C ALA A 159 3.45 -17.31 19.84
N ALA A 160 3.42 -16.48 20.88
CA ALA A 160 4.63 -16.04 21.56
C ALA A 160 4.92 -16.91 22.79
N ASN A 161 6.20 -17.17 23.07
CA ASN A 161 6.62 -17.77 24.34
C ASN A 161 6.44 -16.72 25.47
N GLY A 162 5.45 -16.94 26.34
CA GLY A 162 5.11 -15.98 27.39
C GLY A 162 6.25 -15.67 28.36
N GLU A 163 7.10 -16.67 28.68
CA GLU A 163 8.23 -16.50 29.60
C GLU A 163 9.31 -15.59 28.99
N GLU A 164 9.67 -15.84 27.74
CA GLU A 164 10.64 -15.03 27.00
C GLU A 164 10.15 -13.59 26.80
N VAL A 165 8.86 -13.43 26.43
CA VAL A 165 8.25 -12.10 26.28
C VAL A 165 8.25 -11.35 27.60
N ALA A 166 7.89 -12.00 28.72
CA ALA A 166 7.88 -11.36 30.03
C ALA A 166 9.29 -10.90 30.46
N LYS A 167 10.30 -11.75 30.22
CA LYS A 167 11.70 -11.41 30.48
C LYS A 167 12.15 -10.22 29.64
N GLU A 168 11.81 -10.21 28.36
CA GLU A 168 12.17 -9.14 27.44
C GLU A 168 11.50 -7.81 27.82
N LEU A 169 10.18 -7.83 28.08
CA LEU A 169 9.45 -6.64 28.54
C LEU A 169 10.01 -6.09 29.85
N ASN A 170 10.37 -6.93 30.82
CA ASN A 170 11.01 -6.48 32.06
C ASN A 170 12.36 -5.80 31.80
N SER A 171 13.13 -6.31 30.82
CA SER A 171 14.38 -5.66 30.41
C SER A 171 14.13 -4.31 29.74
N VAL A 172 13.12 -4.21 28.86
CA VAL A 172 12.72 -2.97 28.19
C VAL A 172 12.22 -1.95 29.21
N CYS A 173 11.44 -2.35 30.22
CA CYS A 173 11.00 -1.46 31.30
C CYS A 173 12.18 -0.78 32.03
N LYS A 174 13.23 -1.55 32.35
CA LYS A 174 14.45 -0.99 32.97
C LYS A 174 15.18 0.00 32.04
N GLU A 175 15.15 -0.26 30.74
CA GLU A 175 15.73 0.62 29.73
C GLU A 175 14.95 1.92 29.58
N ILE A 176 13.61 1.85 29.60
CA ILE A 176 12.71 3.01 29.58
C ILE A 176 12.99 3.92 30.77
N ILE A 177 13.11 3.37 31.98
CA ILE A 177 13.42 4.16 33.19
C ILE A 177 14.74 4.92 33.00
N LYS A 178 15.79 4.26 32.49
CA LYS A 178 17.08 4.91 32.20
C LYS A 178 16.96 6.00 31.14
N ALA A 179 16.16 5.76 30.09
CA ALA A 179 15.93 6.73 29.03
C ALA A 179 15.20 7.98 29.56
N ILE A 180 14.22 7.79 30.45
CA ILE A 180 13.51 8.88 31.14
C ILE A 180 14.49 9.71 31.99
N ASP A 181 15.36 9.07 32.77
CA ASP A 181 16.34 9.77 33.60
C ASP A 181 17.34 10.56 32.75
N LYS A 182 17.79 9.99 31.62
CA LYS A 182 18.65 10.68 30.64
C LYS A 182 17.94 11.89 30.01
N LEU A 183 16.65 11.77 29.69
CA LEU A 183 15.86 12.86 29.14
C LEU A 183 15.69 14.02 30.12
N LYS A 184 15.48 13.73 31.42
CA LYS A 184 15.36 14.77 32.46
C LYS A 184 16.64 15.58 32.66
N ALA A 185 17.80 14.97 32.41
CA ALA A 185 19.10 15.61 32.55
C ALA A 185 19.57 16.32 31.27
N GLY A 186 18.86 16.17 30.14
CA GLY A 186 19.23 16.72 28.85
C GLY A 186 18.68 18.11 28.58
N ASP A 187 19.12 18.69 27.47
CA ASP A 187 18.66 19.99 26.98
C ASP A 187 17.26 19.92 26.34
N SER A 188 16.62 21.08 26.22
CA SER A 188 15.33 21.25 25.56
C SER A 188 15.36 20.78 24.09
N ILE A 189 14.33 20.03 23.70
CA ILE A 189 14.15 19.48 22.34
C ILE A 189 13.24 20.40 21.52
N GLU A 190 13.49 20.54 20.21
CA GLU A 190 12.63 21.30 19.32
C GLU A 190 11.19 20.76 19.33
N LYS A 191 10.19 21.63 19.33
CA LYS A 191 8.77 21.25 19.37
C LYS A 191 8.38 20.20 18.31
N LYS A 192 8.91 20.32 17.08
CA LYS A 192 8.63 19.38 15.99
C LYS A 192 9.14 17.97 16.31
N GLN A 193 10.35 17.87 16.85
CA GLN A 193 10.96 16.63 17.29
C GLN A 193 10.22 16.04 18.50
N THR A 194 9.85 16.88 19.47
CA THR A 194 9.04 16.45 20.64
C THR A 194 7.72 15.84 20.20
N ASN A 195 6.99 16.47 19.27
CA ASN A 195 5.74 15.91 18.74
C ASN A 195 5.96 14.55 18.07
N MET A 196 7.05 14.40 17.31
CA MET A 196 7.41 13.12 16.69
C MET A 196 7.72 12.05 17.74
N VAL A 197 8.49 12.37 18.78
CA VAL A 197 8.78 11.45 19.90
C VAL A 197 7.48 11.02 20.59
N VAL A 198 6.60 11.97 20.91
CA VAL A 198 5.32 11.67 21.56
C VAL A 198 4.46 10.75 20.69
N ALA A 199 4.37 11.02 19.38
CA ALA A 199 3.63 10.17 18.45
C ALA A 199 4.24 8.77 18.36
N ALA A 200 5.58 8.67 18.30
CA ALA A 200 6.28 7.39 18.24
C ALA A 200 6.09 6.57 19.53
N VAL A 201 6.16 7.20 20.71
CA VAL A 201 5.90 6.53 22.00
C VAL A 201 4.47 6.04 22.10
N LYS A 202 3.50 6.85 21.68
CA LYS A 202 2.08 6.43 21.62
C LYS A 202 1.88 5.24 20.68
N GLY A 203 2.64 5.15 19.59
CA GLY A 203 2.61 4.01 18.68
C GLY A 203 3.19 2.72 19.27
N LEU A 204 3.94 2.79 20.37
CA LEU A 204 4.52 1.62 21.06
C LEU A 204 3.62 1.06 22.17
N GLN A 205 2.48 1.70 22.46
CA GLN A 205 1.51 1.31 23.48
C GLN A 205 0.44 0.39 22.91
#